data_AF-A0A8T0HU11-F1
#
_entry.id   AF-A0A8T0HU11-F1
#
_cell.length_a   1.000
_cell.length_b   1.000
_cell.length_c   1.000
_cell.angle_alpha   90.00
_cell.angle_beta   90.00
_cell.angle_gamma   90.00
#
_symmetry.space_group_name_H-M   'P 1'
#
loop_
_entity.id
_entity.type
_entity.pdbx_description
1 polymer ?
#
loop_
_entity_poly.entity_id
_entity_poly.type
_entity_poly.pdbx_seq_one_letter_code
_entity_poly.pdbx_strand_id
1 'polypeptide(L)'
;MWQAASTGRHFVGSRLRNGVTTQARGLQSYATLCQAASMHDLPLTLASCLSERFTSQARGIHSFPMMFQAVPTHPLPQPSGILAWLAGDEPSNVPALYEPMHGIHLPPHLSSDMKPGETKITKLKNGVRVASENSPGPTSIVGIYIDSGSIHESPSVNGVSHLLERMAFKSTSNRSHFRLVREVEAIGGNIMANASREQMAYTADSIKTYMPEMVELLVDCVRNSMYYDWEVHDQLVRVKAEIGEIANNPQSILLEALHSAGYAGALGQPLLAPEASLHKLNGEVLIDFVSRNYTAGRIVLAASGCDHDELLQIAEPLLSDLGGGGPPTPSATEYVGGDWRQAADSPKTHIALAFEVPGGWRNEKDSFAVTVLQTLLGGGGSFSAGGPGKGMYSRLYSRVLNKYEQVQSFTAFNSIYNNTGIFSIHATSGSDFVPYLVDLATKEFIAVATPGEVTDAELQRAKNTTISAVLMNLESRVVVTEDIGRQILTYGNRKPLSEFIQGVQSLSLQDVSGVAQKIIATPLTMASWGDVVQVPRFDQVANRFS
;
A
#
# COMPACT_ATOMS: atom_id res chain seq x y z
N MET A 1 8.52 5.34 6.19
CA MET A 1 8.82 6.72 5.78
C MET A 1 10.01 6.83 4.84
N TRP A 2 11.19 6.28 5.18
CA TRP A 2 12.32 6.24 4.24
C TRP A 2 11.93 5.45 2.97
N GLN A 3 11.17 4.36 3.15
CA GLN A 3 10.53 3.59 2.07
C GLN A 3 9.55 4.41 1.22
N ALA A 4 8.64 5.18 1.84
CA ALA A 4 7.69 6.02 1.11
C ALA A 4 8.37 7.19 0.34
N ALA A 5 9.50 7.69 0.86
CA ALA A 5 10.35 8.67 0.19
C ALA A 5 11.04 8.09 -1.05
N SER A 6 11.53 6.85 -0.96
CA SER A 6 12.14 6.14 -2.10
C SER A 6 11.13 5.79 -3.21
N THR A 7 9.90 5.43 -2.86
CA THR A 7 8.95 4.90 -3.84
C THR A 7 8.11 5.96 -4.57
N GLY A 8 8.48 7.24 -4.50
CA GLY A 8 7.85 8.36 -5.22
C GLY A 8 6.32 8.27 -5.37
N ARG A 9 5.53 8.65 -4.35
CA ARG A 9 4.04 8.73 -4.38
C ARG A 9 3.27 7.52 -4.99
N HIS A 10 3.87 6.36 -5.20
CA HIS A 10 3.16 5.22 -5.80
C HIS A 10 2.69 4.14 -4.81
N PHE A 11 3.09 4.23 -3.53
CA PHE A 11 2.56 3.33 -2.49
C PHE A 11 1.20 3.77 -1.90
N VAL A 12 0.66 4.94 -2.30
CA VAL A 12 -0.75 5.25 -2.10
C VAL A 12 -1.50 4.87 -3.38
N GLY A 13 -1.77 3.58 -3.53
CA GLY A 13 -2.77 3.03 -4.44
C GLY A 13 -2.71 3.54 -5.88
N SER A 14 -1.77 3.05 -6.68
CA SER A 14 -2.00 2.92 -8.12
C SER A 14 -2.94 1.73 -8.39
N ARG A 15 -4.20 1.82 -7.94
CA ARG A 15 -5.32 1.05 -8.50
C ARG A 15 -6.33 2.04 -9.07
N LEU A 16 -6.78 1.71 -10.27
CA LEU A 16 -7.74 2.39 -11.12
C LEU A 16 -8.82 3.14 -10.33
N ARG A 17 -9.09 4.40 -10.72
CA ARG A 17 -10.28 5.18 -10.36
C ARG A 17 -11.63 4.50 -10.70
N ASN A 18 -11.65 3.21 -11.04
CA ASN A 18 -12.83 2.48 -11.52
C ASN A 18 -13.51 1.57 -10.48
N GLY A 19 -12.96 1.43 -9.26
CA GLY A 19 -13.55 0.60 -8.21
C GLY A 19 -14.91 1.11 -7.71
N VAL A 20 -15.07 2.44 -7.63
CA VAL A 20 -16.32 3.08 -7.16
C VAL A 20 -17.41 3.07 -8.26
N THR A 21 -17.02 3.18 -9.53
CA THR A 21 -17.96 3.17 -10.67
C THR A 21 -18.50 1.79 -10.99
N THR A 22 -17.79 0.71 -10.65
CA THR A 22 -18.25 -0.67 -10.91
C THR A 22 -19.28 -1.13 -9.87
N GLN A 23 -19.16 -0.71 -8.61
CA GLN A 23 -20.21 -0.91 -7.59
C GLN A 23 -21.50 -0.14 -7.92
N ALA A 24 -21.39 1.09 -8.44
CA ALA A 24 -22.55 1.88 -8.86
C ALA A 24 -23.32 1.26 -10.04
N ARG A 25 -22.63 0.65 -11.02
CA ARG A 25 -23.28 -0.05 -12.16
C ARG A 25 -23.94 -1.36 -11.76
N GLY A 26 -23.37 -2.11 -10.81
CA GLY A 26 -23.99 -3.33 -10.26
C GLY A 26 -25.31 -3.07 -9.52
N LEU A 27 -25.39 -1.96 -8.78
CA LEU A 27 -26.62 -1.53 -8.09
C LEU A 27 -27.71 -1.05 -9.06
N GLN A 28 -27.34 -0.41 -10.18
CA GLN A 28 -28.29 0.00 -11.22
C GLN A 28 -28.90 -1.21 -11.95
N SER A 29 -28.12 -2.25 -12.28
CA SER A 29 -28.64 -3.48 -12.88
C SER A 29 -29.55 -4.28 -11.94
N TYR A 30 -29.33 -4.23 -10.61
CA TYR A 30 -30.22 -4.84 -9.63
C TYR A 30 -31.55 -4.08 -9.49
N ALA A 31 -31.52 -2.74 -9.54
CA ALA A 31 -32.74 -1.93 -9.50
C ALA A 31 -33.62 -2.12 -10.75
N THR A 32 -33.02 -2.31 -11.94
CA THR A 32 -33.76 -2.58 -13.18
C THR A 32 -34.38 -3.99 -13.21
N LEU A 33 -33.73 -4.98 -12.60
CA LEU A 33 -34.27 -6.34 -12.47
C LEU A 33 -35.43 -6.42 -11.46
N CYS A 34 -35.41 -5.63 -10.39
CA CYS A 34 -36.55 -5.54 -9.46
C CYS A 34 -37.76 -4.78 -10.03
N GLN A 35 -37.56 -3.86 -10.98
CA GLN A 35 -38.68 -3.18 -11.68
C GLN A 35 -39.32 -4.02 -12.80
N ALA A 36 -38.65 -5.06 -13.30
CA ALA A 36 -39.18 -5.95 -14.33
C ALA A 36 -40.01 -7.13 -13.76
N ALA A 37 -40.04 -7.32 -12.44
CA ALA A 37 -40.73 -8.44 -11.79
C ALA A 37 -42.13 -8.09 -11.24
N SER A 38 -42.67 -6.89 -11.50
CA SER A 38 -44.04 -6.53 -11.13
C SER A 38 -44.97 -6.56 -12.36
N MET A 39 -45.41 -7.74 -12.78
CA MET A 39 -46.67 -7.89 -13.54
C MET A 39 -47.12 -9.37 -13.57
N HIS A 40 -48.33 -9.59 -13.04
CA HIS A 40 -49.23 -10.75 -13.18
C HIS A 40 -49.02 -12.06 -12.36
N ASP A 41 -49.91 -12.18 -11.35
CA ASP A 41 -50.79 -13.31 -10.97
C ASP A 41 -50.29 -14.61 -10.26
N LEU A 42 -50.64 -14.68 -8.94
CA LEU A 42 -51.26 -15.79 -8.14
C LEU A 42 -50.43 -17.01 -7.67
N PRO A 43 -50.81 -17.73 -6.57
CA PRO A 43 -51.68 -17.39 -5.43
C PRO A 43 -51.12 -17.71 -4.02
N LEU A 44 -51.83 -17.17 -3.02
CA LEU A 44 -51.78 -17.45 -1.58
C LEU A 44 -51.91 -18.95 -1.24
N THR A 45 -50.88 -19.55 -0.64
CA THR A 45 -50.98 -20.65 0.35
C THR A 45 -49.56 -21.05 0.78
N LEU A 46 -49.08 -20.53 1.92
CA LEU A 46 -48.02 -21.10 2.78
C LEU A 46 -47.67 -20.17 3.96
N ALA A 47 -48.67 -19.47 4.51
CA ALA A 47 -48.48 -18.53 5.63
C ALA A 47 -48.84 -19.12 7.01
N SER A 48 -48.91 -20.45 7.17
CA SER A 48 -49.37 -21.06 8.43
C SER A 48 -48.56 -22.27 8.94
N CYS A 49 -47.28 -22.41 8.55
CA CYS A 49 -46.46 -23.54 9.04
C CYS A 49 -45.06 -23.19 9.58
N LEU A 50 -44.72 -21.92 9.79
CA LEU A 50 -43.37 -21.52 10.23
C LEU A 50 -43.30 -20.79 11.57
N SER A 51 -44.39 -20.73 12.37
CA SER A 51 -44.35 -20.07 13.69
C SER A 51 -44.16 -21.00 14.89
N GLU A 52 -43.89 -22.30 14.71
CA GLU A 52 -43.83 -23.26 15.85
C GLU A 52 -42.55 -24.12 15.94
N ARG A 53 -41.47 -23.81 15.19
CA ARG A 53 -40.22 -24.61 15.27
C ARG A 53 -38.93 -23.84 15.58
N PHE A 54 -39.01 -22.66 16.19
CA PHE A 54 -37.82 -21.93 16.67
C PHE A 54 -37.84 -21.58 18.16
N THR A 55 -38.49 -22.41 18.98
CA THR A 55 -38.43 -22.35 20.45
C THR A 55 -37.87 -23.65 21.02
N SER A 56 -36.62 -23.98 20.69
CA SER A 56 -35.81 -24.95 21.45
C SER A 56 -34.39 -25.03 20.89
N GLN A 57 -33.48 -24.19 21.41
CA GLN A 57 -32.09 -24.53 21.78
C GLN A 57 -31.26 -23.25 21.90
N ALA A 58 -31.27 -22.66 23.08
CA ALA A 58 -30.23 -21.74 23.52
C ALA A 58 -29.99 -22.00 25.02
N ARG A 59 -29.00 -22.83 25.33
CA ARG A 59 -28.43 -22.94 26.68
C ARG A 59 -26.92 -22.93 26.58
N GLY A 60 -26.33 -21.88 27.17
CA GLY A 60 -25.03 -21.95 27.83
C GLY A 60 -23.83 -21.44 27.04
N ILE A 61 -23.65 -20.11 26.97
CA ILE A 61 -22.32 -19.48 26.95
C ILE A 61 -22.39 -18.20 27.80
N HIS A 62 -21.48 -18.08 28.77
CA HIS A 62 -21.36 -16.94 29.68
C HIS A 62 -20.91 -15.67 28.93
N SER A 63 -21.76 -14.65 28.90
CA SER A 63 -21.44 -13.30 28.41
C SER A 63 -20.90 -12.45 29.56
N PHE A 64 -19.76 -11.80 29.34
CA PHE A 64 -19.29 -10.69 30.18
C PHE A 64 -20.29 -9.53 30.12
N PRO A 65 -20.61 -8.83 31.23
CA PRO A 65 -21.55 -7.73 31.19
C PRO A 65 -20.87 -6.48 30.61
N MET A 66 -21.22 -6.11 29.36
CA MET A 66 -21.05 -4.75 28.88
C MET A 66 -21.91 -3.82 29.74
N MET A 67 -21.30 -2.96 30.55
CA MET A 67 -21.99 -1.79 31.09
C MET A 67 -22.12 -0.77 29.96
N PHE A 68 -23.24 -0.82 29.23
CA PHE A 68 -23.72 0.33 28.47
C PHE A 68 -24.15 1.40 29.47
N GLN A 69 -23.38 2.49 29.62
CA GLN A 69 -23.94 3.72 30.13
C GLN A 69 -24.91 4.25 29.06
N ALA A 70 -26.21 4.16 29.35
CA ALA A 70 -27.25 4.73 28.51
C ALA A 70 -27.07 6.26 28.45
N VAL A 71 -26.76 6.77 27.26
CA VAL A 71 -26.93 8.20 26.96
C VAL A 71 -28.44 8.50 27.00
N PRO A 72 -28.90 9.60 27.62
CA PRO A 72 -30.31 9.95 27.63
C PRO A 72 -30.81 10.09 26.18
N THR A 73 -31.71 9.21 25.77
CA THR A 73 -32.40 9.33 24.48
C THR A 73 -33.43 10.45 24.61
N HIS A 74 -33.19 11.59 23.95
CA HIS A 74 -34.30 12.48 23.64
C HIS A 74 -35.32 11.72 22.79
N PRO A 75 -36.64 11.81 23.08
CA PRO A 75 -37.63 11.12 22.28
C PRO A 75 -37.54 11.62 20.83
N LEU A 76 -37.35 10.68 19.90
CA LEU A 76 -37.46 10.97 18.46
C LEU A 76 -38.88 11.48 18.17
N PRO A 77 -39.05 12.51 17.32
CA PRO A 77 -40.38 12.94 16.91
C PRO A 77 -41.10 11.78 16.22
N GLN A 78 -42.37 11.55 16.57
CA GLN A 78 -43.17 10.54 15.89
C GLN A 78 -43.37 10.91 14.40
N PRO A 79 -43.44 9.92 13.49
CA PRO A 79 -43.66 10.19 12.08
C PRO A 79 -45.04 10.86 11.89
N SER A 80 -45.05 12.00 11.23
CA SER A 80 -46.26 12.75 10.94
C SER A 80 -47.14 11.95 9.97
N GLY A 81 -48.41 11.76 10.32
CA GLY A 81 -49.36 10.99 9.50
C GLY A 81 -49.64 11.66 8.15
N ILE A 82 -50.25 10.92 7.21
CA ILE A 82 -50.57 11.34 5.82
C ILE A 82 -51.27 12.72 5.73
N LEU A 83 -51.99 13.14 6.77
CA LEU A 83 -52.65 14.45 6.82
C LEU A 83 -51.68 15.64 7.03
N ALA A 84 -50.53 15.44 7.67
CA ALA A 84 -49.52 16.47 7.90
C ALA A 84 -48.72 16.80 6.63
N TRP A 85 -48.43 15.78 5.82
CA TRP A 85 -47.80 15.95 4.50
C TRP A 85 -48.66 16.81 3.54
N LEU A 86 -50.00 16.71 3.64
CA LEU A 86 -50.94 17.51 2.84
C LEU A 86 -51.10 18.96 3.34
N ALA A 87 -50.81 19.24 4.61
CA ALA A 87 -50.98 20.57 5.22
C ALA A 87 -49.70 21.44 5.18
N GLY A 88 -48.60 20.89 4.66
CA GLY A 88 -47.27 21.47 4.79
C GLY A 88 -46.70 21.16 6.17
N ASP A 89 -45.62 20.38 6.23
CA ASP A 89 -44.92 20.13 7.49
C ASP A 89 -44.51 21.47 8.13
N GLU A 90 -44.66 21.59 9.46
CA GLU A 90 -44.12 22.75 10.18
C GLU A 90 -42.63 22.88 9.86
N PRO A 91 -42.13 24.10 9.58
CA PRO A 91 -40.72 24.28 9.28
C PRO A 91 -39.91 23.76 10.47
N SER A 92 -39.03 22.80 10.22
CA SER A 92 -38.12 22.29 11.22
C SER A 92 -37.44 23.49 11.90
N ASN A 93 -37.58 23.60 13.22
CA ASN A 93 -37.05 24.71 14.03
C ASN A 93 -35.50 24.67 14.16
N VAL A 94 -34.85 24.12 13.15
CA VAL A 94 -33.41 24.03 13.01
C VAL A 94 -32.94 25.39 12.52
N PRO A 95 -32.02 26.06 13.23
CA PRO A 95 -31.49 27.33 12.78
C PRO A 95 -30.81 27.18 11.42
N ALA A 96 -30.70 28.27 10.68
CA ALA A 96 -29.95 28.27 9.44
C ALA A 96 -28.48 27.86 9.69
N LEU A 97 -27.77 27.32 8.69
CA LEU A 97 -26.41 26.79 8.87
C LEU A 97 -25.37 27.82 9.38
N TYR A 98 -25.66 29.11 9.27
CA TYR A 98 -24.81 30.20 9.80
C TYR A 98 -25.12 30.56 11.26
N GLU A 99 -26.16 29.96 11.85
CA GLU A 99 -26.56 30.13 13.24
C GLU A 99 -26.23 28.87 14.05
N PRO A 100 -25.63 28.99 15.25
CA PRO A 100 -25.34 27.84 16.10
C PRO A 100 -26.60 27.07 16.49
N MET A 101 -26.53 25.74 16.47
CA MET A 101 -27.63 24.90 16.95
C MET A 101 -27.76 25.03 18.48
N HIS A 102 -28.97 25.36 18.93
CA HIS A 102 -29.28 25.49 20.35
C HIS A 102 -29.19 24.13 21.08
N GLY A 103 -28.70 24.14 22.32
CA GLY A 103 -28.66 22.95 23.17
C GLY A 103 -27.50 21.97 22.93
N ILE A 104 -26.56 22.29 22.02
CA ILE A 104 -25.35 21.46 21.83
C ILE A 104 -24.28 21.82 22.86
N HIS A 105 -23.80 20.81 23.58
CA HIS A 105 -22.60 20.92 24.41
C HIS A 105 -21.35 20.58 23.58
N LEU A 106 -20.50 21.57 23.31
CA LEU A 106 -19.24 21.37 22.62
C LEU A 106 -18.16 20.93 23.61
N PRO A 107 -17.34 19.89 23.30
CA PRO A 107 -16.20 19.54 24.13
C PRO A 107 -15.18 20.70 24.16
N PRO A 108 -14.36 20.79 25.23
CA PRO A 108 -13.29 21.78 25.28
C PRO A 108 -12.31 21.58 24.11
N HIS A 109 -11.74 22.67 23.63
CA HIS A 109 -10.72 22.63 22.58
C HIS A 109 -9.42 22.02 23.11
N LEU A 110 -8.64 21.44 22.19
CA LEU A 110 -7.29 20.98 22.50
C LEU A 110 -6.36 22.15 22.83
N SER A 111 -5.41 21.94 23.73
CA SER A 111 -4.38 22.93 24.07
C SER A 111 -3.46 23.20 22.88
N SER A 112 -3.06 24.46 22.69
CA SER A 112 -2.07 24.86 21.68
C SER A 112 -0.67 24.28 21.92
N ASP A 113 -0.34 23.93 23.17
CA ASP A 113 1.00 23.52 23.59
C ASP A 113 1.17 21.99 23.63
N MET A 114 0.23 21.28 23.01
CA MET A 114 0.22 19.82 23.01
C MET A 114 1.42 19.28 22.22
N LYS A 115 2.15 18.37 22.84
CA LYS A 115 3.33 17.74 22.25
C LYS A 115 2.92 16.66 21.25
N PRO A 116 3.76 16.39 20.22
CA PRO A 116 3.59 15.22 19.36
C PRO A 116 3.53 13.93 20.19
N GLY A 117 2.75 12.97 19.72
CA GLY A 117 2.67 11.64 20.31
C GLY A 117 4.03 10.94 20.29
N GLU A 118 4.37 10.25 21.37
CA GLU A 118 5.52 9.36 21.41
C GLU A 118 5.11 7.96 20.94
N THR A 119 5.94 7.33 20.12
CA THR A 119 5.71 5.93 19.73
C THR A 119 6.12 5.00 20.86
N LYS A 120 5.13 4.36 21.48
CA LYS A 120 5.35 3.31 22.49
C LYS A 120 5.36 1.95 21.81
N ILE A 121 6.26 1.06 22.23
CA ILE A 121 6.41 -0.29 21.68
C ILE A 121 6.50 -1.28 22.83
N THR A 122 5.63 -2.30 22.80
CA THR A 122 5.63 -3.43 23.73
C THR A 122 5.81 -4.72 22.95
N LYS A 123 6.75 -5.56 23.39
CA LYS A 123 6.94 -6.91 22.83
C LYS A 123 6.26 -7.93 23.73
N LEU A 124 5.24 -8.61 23.21
CA LEU A 124 4.56 -9.69 23.92
C LEU A 124 5.49 -10.89 24.11
N LYS A 125 5.17 -11.74 25.10
CA LYS A 125 6.01 -12.90 25.45
C LYS A 125 6.26 -13.86 24.28
N ASN A 126 5.29 -14.00 23.38
CA ASN A 126 5.39 -14.85 22.18
C ASN A 126 6.16 -14.20 21.02
N GLY A 127 6.56 -12.93 21.14
CA GLY A 127 7.38 -12.22 20.16
C GLY A 127 6.64 -11.23 19.26
N VAL A 128 5.30 -11.19 19.31
CA VAL A 128 4.51 -10.15 18.64
C VAL A 128 4.91 -8.78 19.19
N ARG A 129 5.05 -7.80 18.29
CA ARG A 129 5.35 -6.41 18.67
C ARG A 129 4.08 -5.57 18.50
N VAL A 130 3.66 -4.88 19.55
CA VAL A 130 2.53 -3.96 19.54
C VAL A 130 3.09 -2.55 19.70
N ALA A 131 2.76 -1.66 18.77
CA ALA A 131 3.23 -0.29 18.77
C ALA A 131 2.07 0.68 18.57
N SER A 132 2.10 1.81 19.26
CA SER A 132 1.13 2.87 19.03
C SER A 132 1.72 4.26 19.19
N GLU A 133 1.11 5.21 18.50
CA GLU A 133 1.31 6.63 18.71
C GLU A 133 -0.05 7.31 18.91
N ASN A 134 -0.20 8.02 20.03
CA ASN A 134 -1.42 8.77 20.27
C ASN A 134 -1.35 10.12 19.54
N SER A 135 -2.27 10.34 18.61
CA SER A 135 -2.36 11.57 17.83
C SER A 135 -3.65 12.33 18.15
N PRO A 136 -3.63 13.66 18.10
CA PRO A 136 -4.85 14.45 18.23
C PRO A 136 -5.79 14.22 17.04
N GLY A 137 -7.07 14.04 17.33
CA GLY A 137 -8.09 13.83 16.31
C GLY A 137 -9.17 12.86 16.77
N PRO A 138 -10.31 12.78 16.06
CA PRO A 138 -11.40 11.88 16.38
C PRO A 138 -11.29 10.49 15.74
N THR A 139 -10.25 10.25 14.93
CA THR A 139 -10.06 9.00 14.20
C THR A 139 -8.81 8.25 14.62
N SER A 140 -8.81 6.94 14.39
CA SER A 140 -7.68 6.05 14.62
C SER A 140 -7.59 5.03 13.50
N ILE A 141 -6.36 4.62 13.21
CA ILE A 141 -6.05 3.54 12.28
C ILE A 141 -5.18 2.52 13.00
N VAL A 142 -5.44 1.25 12.71
CA VAL A 142 -4.65 0.11 13.17
C VAL A 142 -4.22 -0.71 11.95
N GLY A 143 -3.03 -1.29 12.00
CA GLY A 143 -2.51 -2.17 10.97
C GLY A 143 -1.72 -3.34 11.53
N ILE A 144 -1.87 -4.50 10.91
CA ILE A 144 -1.05 -5.68 11.12
C ILE A 144 -0.07 -5.76 9.95
N TYR A 145 1.22 -5.68 10.28
CA TYR A 145 2.33 -5.79 9.34
C TYR A 145 3.06 -7.10 9.60
N ILE A 146 3.31 -7.84 8.53
CA ILE A 146 3.91 -9.16 8.58
C ILE A 146 5.17 -9.13 7.72
N ASP A 147 6.30 -9.54 8.28
CA ASP A 147 7.57 -9.72 7.55
C ASP A 147 7.49 -10.93 6.62
N SER A 148 6.55 -10.94 5.67
CA SER A 148 6.30 -12.01 4.70
C SER A 148 5.95 -11.36 3.36
N GLY A 149 6.14 -12.07 2.25
CA GLY A 149 5.87 -11.53 0.91
C GLY A 149 6.36 -12.48 -0.16
N SER A 150 6.46 -12.00 -1.41
CA SER A 150 6.83 -12.88 -2.54
C SER A 150 8.21 -13.51 -2.42
N ILE A 151 9.14 -12.94 -1.63
CA ILE A 151 10.45 -13.58 -1.37
C ILE A 151 10.35 -14.89 -0.58
N HIS A 152 9.22 -15.10 0.11
CA HIS A 152 8.96 -16.30 0.91
C HIS A 152 8.11 -17.34 0.15
N GLU A 153 7.80 -17.07 -1.11
CA GLU A 153 7.10 -18.01 -1.99
C GLU A 153 8.04 -19.11 -2.48
N SER A 154 7.46 -20.26 -2.80
CA SER A 154 8.19 -21.33 -3.45
C SER A 154 8.30 -21.02 -4.94
N PRO A 155 9.45 -21.25 -5.59
CA PRO A 155 9.58 -21.10 -7.04
C PRO A 155 8.58 -21.95 -7.85
N SER A 156 8.04 -23.03 -7.25
CA SER A 156 7.04 -23.89 -7.88
C SER A 156 5.63 -23.28 -7.92
N VAL A 157 5.33 -22.35 -7.01
CA VAL A 157 4.01 -21.73 -6.81
C VAL A 157 4.19 -20.24 -6.49
N ASN A 158 4.13 -19.42 -7.54
CA ASN A 158 4.22 -17.97 -7.45
C ASN A 158 2.83 -17.31 -7.52
N GLY A 159 2.68 -16.15 -6.89
CA GLY A 159 1.44 -15.37 -6.82
C GLY A 159 0.64 -15.57 -5.54
N VAL A 160 1.19 -16.25 -4.53
CA VAL A 160 0.50 -16.52 -3.26
C VAL A 160 0.23 -15.23 -2.50
N SER A 161 1.23 -14.34 -2.40
CA SER A 161 1.11 -13.04 -1.73
C SER A 161 0.08 -12.15 -2.42
N HIS A 162 0.07 -12.13 -3.76
CA HIS A 162 -0.94 -11.39 -4.53
C HIS A 162 -2.36 -11.92 -4.26
N LEU A 163 -2.55 -13.24 -4.22
CA LEU A 163 -3.85 -13.82 -3.93
C LEU A 163 -4.27 -13.59 -2.46
N LEU A 164 -3.33 -13.64 -1.50
CA LEU A 164 -3.60 -13.33 -0.10
C LEU A 164 -4.05 -11.89 0.12
N GLU A 165 -3.51 -10.93 -0.64
CA GLU A 165 -4.01 -9.55 -0.63
C GLU A 165 -5.50 -9.50 -1.02
N ARG A 166 -5.89 -10.24 -2.06
CA ARG A 166 -7.28 -10.31 -2.54
C ARG A 166 -8.21 -11.07 -1.60
N MET A 167 -7.66 -12.02 -0.84
CA MET A 167 -8.37 -12.83 0.15
C MET A 167 -8.41 -12.21 1.55
N ALA A 168 -7.72 -11.08 1.78
CA ALA A 168 -7.47 -10.47 3.08
C ALA A 168 -8.68 -10.30 4.01
N PHE A 169 -9.84 -9.92 3.45
CA PHE A 169 -11.05 -9.61 4.19
C PHE A 169 -12.23 -10.43 3.67
N LYS A 170 -12.00 -11.73 3.48
CA LYS A 170 -13.02 -12.72 3.12
C LYS A 170 -13.53 -13.44 4.37
N SER A 171 -14.18 -14.58 4.19
CA SER A 171 -14.77 -15.30 5.33
C SER A 171 -13.67 -15.77 6.29
N THR A 172 -13.95 -15.70 7.58
CA THR A 172 -13.11 -16.26 8.66
C THR A 172 -13.83 -17.44 9.29
N SER A 173 -13.21 -18.12 10.25
CA SER A 173 -13.90 -19.15 11.04
C SER A 173 -15.04 -18.57 11.89
N ASN A 174 -15.02 -17.27 12.18
CA ASN A 174 -15.93 -16.59 13.11
C ASN A 174 -16.95 -15.68 12.39
N ARG A 175 -16.65 -15.25 11.17
CA ARG A 175 -17.44 -14.28 10.39
C ARG A 175 -17.58 -14.74 8.96
N SER A 176 -18.80 -14.72 8.42
CA SER A 176 -18.97 -14.76 6.97
C SER A 176 -18.47 -13.46 6.35
N HIS A 177 -18.04 -13.49 5.09
CA HIS A 177 -17.66 -12.28 4.36
C HIS A 177 -18.77 -11.21 4.37
N PHE A 178 -20.05 -11.59 4.29
CA PHE A 178 -21.16 -10.65 4.41
C PHE A 178 -21.23 -9.98 5.79
N ARG A 179 -21.08 -10.76 6.87
CA ARG A 179 -21.05 -10.22 8.24
C ARG A 179 -19.89 -9.26 8.42
N LEU A 180 -18.70 -9.62 7.94
CA LEU A 180 -17.50 -8.78 8.00
C LEU A 180 -17.76 -7.42 7.32
N VAL A 181 -18.24 -7.43 6.08
CA VAL A 181 -18.53 -6.18 5.33
C VAL A 181 -19.56 -5.32 6.08
N ARG A 182 -20.62 -5.94 6.63
CA ARG A 182 -21.64 -5.21 7.41
C ARG A 182 -21.08 -4.61 8.70
N GLU A 183 -20.19 -5.31 9.40
CA GLU A 183 -19.53 -4.79 10.60
C GLU A 183 -18.65 -3.58 10.26
N VAL A 184 -17.85 -3.66 9.18
CA VAL A 184 -17.02 -2.54 8.71
C VAL A 184 -17.85 -1.33 8.32
N GLU A 185 -18.91 -1.51 7.52
CA GLU A 185 -19.79 -0.41 7.10
C GLU A 185 -20.56 0.20 8.28
N ALA A 186 -20.99 -0.61 9.25
CA ALA A 186 -21.74 -0.14 10.41
C ALA A 186 -20.91 0.81 11.29
N ILE A 187 -19.61 0.58 11.42
CA ILE A 187 -18.70 1.46 12.15
C ILE A 187 -18.14 2.61 11.28
N GLY A 188 -18.57 2.71 10.02
CA GLY A 188 -18.02 3.68 9.06
C GLY A 188 -16.53 3.48 8.77
N GLY A 189 -16.05 2.24 8.90
CA GLY A 189 -14.64 1.89 8.76
C GLY A 189 -14.22 1.68 7.31
N ASN A 190 -12.92 1.73 7.08
CA ASN A 190 -12.29 1.37 5.81
C ASN A 190 -11.17 0.35 6.07
N ILE A 191 -11.11 -0.68 5.23
CA ILE A 191 -10.15 -1.78 5.32
C ILE A 191 -9.31 -1.87 4.05
N MET A 192 -8.01 -2.10 4.19
CA MET A 192 -7.08 -2.23 3.08
C MET A 192 -6.05 -3.33 3.34
N ALA A 193 -5.61 -3.98 2.27
CA ALA A 193 -4.52 -4.93 2.31
C ALA A 193 -3.54 -4.66 1.17
N ASN A 194 -2.26 -4.90 1.42
CA ASN A 194 -1.19 -4.66 0.46
C ASN A 194 -0.16 -5.78 0.57
N ALA A 195 0.15 -6.39 -0.57
CA ALA A 195 1.29 -7.30 -0.70
C ALA A 195 2.53 -6.59 -1.24
N SER A 196 3.70 -6.91 -0.70
CA SER A 196 4.99 -6.51 -1.22
C SER A 196 5.93 -7.72 -1.31
N ARG A 197 7.16 -7.48 -1.79
CA ARG A 197 8.18 -8.52 -1.88
C ARG A 197 8.62 -9.02 -0.51
N GLU A 198 8.85 -8.12 0.45
CA GLU A 198 9.33 -8.48 1.80
C GLU A 198 8.25 -8.42 2.88
N GLN A 199 7.16 -7.68 2.66
CA GLN A 199 6.20 -7.33 3.72
C GLN A 199 4.74 -7.37 3.22
N MET A 200 3.83 -7.85 4.08
CA MET A 200 2.38 -7.77 3.91
C MET A 200 1.82 -6.77 4.93
N ALA A 201 0.78 -6.03 4.55
CA ALA A 201 0.08 -5.11 5.44
C ALA A 201 -1.44 -5.29 5.34
N TYR A 202 -2.11 -5.25 6.49
CA TYR A 202 -3.57 -5.30 6.64
C TYR A 202 -3.97 -4.17 7.57
N THR A 203 -4.77 -3.21 7.11
CA THR A 203 -5.11 -2.00 7.88
C THR A 203 -6.61 -1.78 7.97
N ALA A 204 -7.07 -1.23 9.10
CA ALA A 204 -8.44 -0.79 9.33
C ALA A 204 -8.43 0.62 9.94
N ASP A 205 -9.25 1.51 9.39
CA ASP A 205 -9.36 2.93 9.77
C ASP A 205 -10.81 3.28 10.10
N SER A 206 -11.04 3.97 11.22
CA SER A 206 -12.38 4.44 11.66
C SER A 206 -12.25 5.57 12.70
N ILE A 207 -13.37 5.97 13.30
CA ILE A 207 -13.39 6.83 14.48
C ILE A 207 -12.83 6.09 15.70
N LYS A 208 -12.20 6.82 16.62
CA LYS A 208 -11.48 6.26 17.79
C LYS A 208 -12.31 5.34 18.66
N THR A 209 -13.61 5.62 18.77
CA THR A 209 -14.54 4.85 19.58
C THR A 209 -14.56 3.36 19.20
N TYR A 210 -14.40 3.04 17.91
CA TYR A 210 -14.48 1.66 17.40
C TYR A 210 -13.11 0.97 17.29
N MET A 211 -12.10 1.48 18.00
CA MET A 211 -10.77 0.87 18.02
C MET A 211 -10.79 -0.59 18.48
N PRO A 212 -11.56 -1.00 19.52
CA PRO A 212 -11.65 -2.41 19.89
C PRO A 212 -12.15 -3.31 18.75
N GLU A 213 -13.20 -2.89 18.06
CA GLU A 213 -13.81 -3.62 16.94
C GLU A 213 -12.85 -3.72 15.76
N MET A 214 -12.09 -2.66 15.46
CA MET A 214 -11.07 -2.70 14.39
C MET A 214 -9.93 -3.67 14.69
N VAL A 215 -9.43 -3.68 15.93
CA VAL A 215 -8.36 -4.61 16.35
C VAL A 215 -8.87 -6.04 16.28
N GLU A 216 -10.05 -6.31 16.84
CA GLU A 216 -10.65 -7.65 16.81
C GLU A 216 -10.88 -8.14 15.38
N LEU A 217 -11.44 -7.29 14.51
CA LEU A 217 -11.68 -7.62 13.11
C LEU A 217 -10.38 -7.92 12.36
N LEU A 218 -9.36 -7.06 12.50
CA LEU A 218 -8.07 -7.27 11.83
C LEU A 218 -7.40 -8.56 12.29
N VAL A 219 -7.35 -8.80 13.61
CA VAL A 219 -6.73 -10.00 14.14
C VAL A 219 -7.46 -11.23 13.62
N ASP A 220 -8.79 -11.27 13.67
CA ASP A 220 -9.58 -12.39 13.16
C ASP A 220 -9.34 -12.65 11.66
N CYS A 221 -9.33 -11.59 10.84
CA CYS A 221 -9.06 -11.70 9.40
C CYS A 221 -7.66 -12.26 9.12
N VAL A 222 -6.64 -11.81 9.86
CA VAL A 222 -5.26 -12.25 9.62
C VAL A 222 -5.03 -13.68 10.12
N ARG A 223 -5.54 -14.05 11.30
CA ARG A 223 -5.20 -15.32 11.94
C ARG A 223 -6.18 -16.46 11.69
N ASN A 224 -7.45 -16.17 11.40
CA ASN A 224 -8.52 -17.16 11.27
C ASN A 224 -9.21 -17.10 9.89
N SER A 225 -8.50 -16.62 8.86
CA SER A 225 -9.00 -16.62 7.48
C SER A 225 -9.37 -18.02 7.01
N MET A 226 -10.54 -18.15 6.37
CA MET A 226 -11.00 -19.36 5.71
C MET A 226 -10.92 -19.19 4.20
N TYR A 227 -10.26 -20.14 3.52
CA TYR A 227 -10.06 -20.09 2.09
C TYR A 227 -11.02 -21.02 1.36
N TYR A 228 -12.33 -20.72 1.43
CA TYR A 228 -13.34 -21.51 0.74
C TYR A 228 -13.12 -21.50 -0.77
N ASP A 229 -13.23 -22.67 -1.41
CA ASP A 229 -12.91 -22.85 -2.83
C ASP A 229 -13.65 -21.87 -3.75
N TRP A 230 -14.93 -21.56 -3.46
CA TRP A 230 -15.71 -20.62 -4.26
C TRP A 230 -15.25 -19.16 -4.09
N GLU A 231 -14.80 -18.75 -2.90
CA GLU A 231 -14.27 -17.40 -2.68
C GLU A 231 -12.90 -17.25 -3.34
N VAL A 232 -12.05 -18.28 -3.22
CA VAL A 232 -10.74 -18.35 -3.89
C VAL A 232 -10.92 -18.31 -5.40
N HIS A 233 -11.86 -19.08 -5.95
CA HIS A 233 -12.15 -19.09 -7.38
C HIS A 233 -12.61 -17.72 -7.89
N ASP A 234 -13.52 -17.03 -7.19
CA ASP A 234 -13.94 -15.67 -7.57
C ASP A 234 -12.75 -14.68 -7.54
N GLN A 235 -11.86 -14.79 -6.56
CA GLN A 235 -10.67 -13.95 -6.52
C GLN A 235 -9.67 -14.29 -7.62
N LEU A 236 -9.49 -15.57 -7.99
CA LEU A 236 -8.63 -15.97 -9.10
C LEU A 236 -9.13 -15.42 -10.44
N VAL A 237 -10.44 -15.40 -10.67
CA VAL A 237 -11.04 -14.76 -11.87
C VAL A 237 -10.69 -13.27 -11.91
N ARG A 238 -10.78 -12.57 -10.78
CA ARG A 238 -10.44 -11.15 -10.67
C ARG A 238 -8.95 -10.89 -10.84
N VAL A 239 -8.09 -11.72 -10.24
CA VAL A 239 -6.63 -11.66 -10.41
C VAL A 239 -6.27 -11.86 -11.87
N LYS A 240 -6.90 -12.81 -12.56
CA LYS A 240 -6.69 -13.01 -14.01
C LYS A 240 -7.05 -11.76 -14.82
N ALA A 241 -8.19 -11.14 -14.53
CA ALA A 241 -8.59 -9.90 -15.19
C ALA A 241 -7.60 -8.76 -14.91
N GLU A 242 -7.15 -8.60 -13.66
CA GLU A 242 -6.16 -7.60 -13.26
C GLU A 242 -4.81 -7.78 -13.98
N ILE A 243 -4.32 -9.02 -14.10
CA ILE A 243 -3.11 -9.34 -14.88
C ILE A 243 -3.28 -8.91 -16.35
N GLY A 244 -4.46 -9.14 -16.93
CA GLY A 244 -4.79 -8.68 -18.28
C GLY A 244 -4.78 -7.15 -18.40
N GLU A 245 -5.24 -6.43 -17.38
CA GLU A 245 -5.23 -4.96 -17.36
C GLU A 245 -3.82 -4.38 -17.19
N ILE A 246 -2.92 -5.07 -16.48
CA ILE A 246 -1.51 -4.66 -16.29
C ILE A 246 -0.76 -4.54 -17.61
N ALA A 247 -1.17 -5.29 -18.65
CA ALA A 247 -0.62 -5.14 -20.01
C ALA A 247 -0.74 -3.70 -20.55
N ASN A 248 -1.71 -2.92 -20.06
CA ASN A 248 -1.92 -1.52 -20.42
C ASN A 248 -1.18 -0.52 -19.49
N ASN A 249 -0.36 -1.01 -18.56
CA ASN A 249 0.44 -0.20 -17.65
C ASN A 249 1.94 -0.56 -17.77
N PRO A 250 2.65 0.02 -18.76
CA PRO A 250 4.05 -0.30 -19.03
C PRO A 250 4.98 -0.03 -17.85
N GLN A 251 4.67 0.96 -17.00
CA GLN A 251 5.47 1.26 -15.81
C GLN A 251 5.48 0.10 -14.81
N SER A 252 4.31 -0.51 -14.56
CA SER A 252 4.21 -1.69 -13.69
C SER A 252 4.92 -2.90 -14.28
N ILE A 253 4.80 -3.13 -15.60
CA ILE A 253 5.49 -4.21 -16.30
C ILE A 253 7.00 -4.05 -16.20
N LEU A 254 7.51 -2.85 -16.49
CA LEU A 254 8.95 -2.57 -16.43
C LEU A 254 9.50 -2.80 -15.02
N LEU A 255 8.77 -2.42 -13.97
CA LEU A 255 9.22 -2.65 -12.61
C LEU A 255 9.34 -4.15 -12.29
N GLU A 256 8.33 -4.96 -12.65
CA GLU A 256 8.43 -6.41 -12.47
C GLU A 256 9.54 -7.02 -13.34
N ALA A 257 9.70 -6.54 -14.58
CA ALA A 257 10.76 -6.98 -15.49
C ALA A 257 12.16 -6.67 -14.96
N LEU A 258 12.38 -5.49 -14.37
CA LEU A 258 13.66 -5.13 -13.74
C LEU A 258 14.01 -6.08 -12.59
N HIS A 259 13.04 -6.46 -11.76
CA HIS A 259 13.27 -7.44 -10.69
C HIS A 259 13.59 -8.81 -11.26
N SER A 260 12.76 -9.29 -12.20
CA SER A 260 12.90 -10.62 -12.79
C SER A 260 14.21 -10.78 -13.57
N ALA A 261 14.66 -9.74 -14.25
CA ALA A 261 15.92 -9.75 -14.99
C ALA A 261 17.13 -9.52 -14.08
N GLY A 262 17.04 -8.55 -13.16
CA GLY A 262 18.18 -8.10 -12.38
C GLY A 262 18.56 -8.99 -11.20
N TYR A 263 17.60 -9.71 -10.61
CA TYR A 263 17.84 -10.59 -9.47
C TYR A 263 17.70 -12.07 -9.82
N ALA A 264 18.68 -12.85 -9.40
CA ALA A 264 18.54 -14.29 -9.22
C ALA A 264 18.02 -14.59 -7.80
N GLY A 265 17.18 -15.61 -7.68
CA GLY A 265 16.65 -16.04 -6.38
C GLY A 265 15.33 -15.37 -5.99
N ALA A 266 15.21 -14.98 -4.72
CA ALA A 266 13.91 -14.62 -4.13
C ALA A 266 13.34 -13.28 -4.63
N LEU A 267 14.15 -12.21 -4.72
CA LEU A 267 13.66 -10.92 -5.24
C LEU A 267 13.36 -10.94 -6.76
N GLY A 268 13.92 -11.91 -7.49
CA GLY A 268 13.65 -12.13 -8.91
C GLY A 268 12.30 -12.81 -9.17
N GLN A 269 11.66 -13.38 -8.15
CA GLN A 269 10.31 -13.92 -8.30
C GLN A 269 9.28 -12.79 -8.50
N PRO A 270 8.26 -13.03 -9.33
CA PRO A 270 7.25 -12.01 -9.60
C PRO A 270 6.39 -11.76 -8.35
N LEU A 271 6.06 -10.49 -8.10
CA LEU A 271 5.09 -10.13 -7.07
C LEU A 271 3.66 -10.40 -7.56
N LEU A 272 3.42 -10.10 -8.84
CA LEU A 272 2.14 -10.33 -9.49
C LEU A 272 2.07 -11.78 -9.97
N ALA A 273 1.00 -12.47 -9.60
CA ALA A 273 0.77 -13.85 -10.00
C ALA A 273 0.88 -14.00 -11.54
N PRO A 274 1.82 -14.80 -12.07
CA PRO A 274 1.89 -15.00 -13.52
C PRO A 274 0.72 -15.88 -13.97
N GLU A 275 0.20 -15.67 -15.19
CA GLU A 275 -0.95 -16.43 -15.70
C GLU A 275 -0.71 -17.96 -15.63
N ALA A 276 0.53 -18.38 -15.93
CA ALA A 276 0.95 -19.77 -15.85
C ALA A 276 0.92 -20.38 -14.43
N SER A 277 0.86 -19.58 -13.37
CA SER A 277 0.75 -20.08 -11.98
C SER A 277 -0.68 -20.05 -11.44
N LEU A 278 -1.62 -19.37 -12.09
CA LEU A 278 -2.99 -19.20 -11.58
C LEU A 278 -3.71 -20.54 -11.32
N HIS A 279 -3.47 -21.54 -12.17
CA HIS A 279 -4.09 -22.87 -12.02
C HIS A 279 -3.52 -23.68 -10.84
N LYS A 280 -2.37 -23.27 -10.29
CA LYS A 280 -1.74 -23.91 -9.12
C LYS A 280 -2.16 -23.28 -7.80
N LEU A 281 -2.74 -22.07 -7.84
CA LEU A 281 -3.19 -21.35 -6.66
C LEU A 281 -4.55 -21.91 -6.22
N ASN A 282 -4.67 -22.29 -4.96
CA ASN A 282 -5.90 -22.81 -4.35
C ASN A 282 -5.88 -22.57 -2.83
N GLY A 283 -6.98 -22.90 -2.14
CA GLY A 283 -7.09 -22.69 -0.69
C GLY A 283 -6.02 -23.41 0.12
N GLU A 284 -5.65 -24.64 -0.23
CA GLU A 284 -4.63 -25.42 0.47
C GLU A 284 -3.25 -24.74 0.41
N VAL A 285 -2.88 -24.21 -0.76
CA VAL A 285 -1.64 -23.44 -0.94
C VAL A 285 -1.63 -22.19 -0.06
N LEU A 286 -2.76 -21.48 0.05
CA LEU A 286 -2.87 -20.30 0.91
C LEU A 286 -2.72 -20.67 2.39
N ILE A 287 -3.38 -21.74 2.83
CA ILE A 287 -3.29 -22.25 4.22
C ILE A 287 -1.85 -22.63 4.55
N ASP A 288 -1.19 -23.40 3.69
CA ASP A 288 0.19 -23.81 3.89
C ASP A 288 1.12 -22.59 3.98
N PHE A 289 1.00 -21.64 3.06
CA PHE A 289 1.81 -20.42 3.09
C PHE A 289 1.59 -19.62 4.38
N VAL A 290 0.34 -19.40 4.79
CA VAL A 290 0.01 -18.63 6.00
C VAL A 290 0.51 -19.36 7.24
N SER A 291 0.31 -20.67 7.35
CA SER A 291 0.76 -21.46 8.49
C SER A 291 2.28 -21.41 8.70
N ARG A 292 3.05 -21.36 7.61
CA ARG A 292 4.52 -21.27 7.64
C ARG A 292 5.01 -19.85 7.90
N ASN A 293 4.25 -18.84 7.47
CA ASN A 293 4.76 -17.47 7.42
C ASN A 293 4.19 -16.52 8.47
N TYR A 294 2.95 -16.70 8.92
CA TYR A 294 2.25 -15.73 9.78
C TYR A 294 2.49 -16.10 11.26
N THR A 295 3.75 -16.04 11.67
CA THR A 295 4.19 -16.42 13.02
C THR A 295 4.42 -15.21 13.91
N ALA A 296 4.29 -15.40 15.24
CA ALA A 296 4.31 -14.32 16.23
C ALA A 296 5.53 -13.37 16.11
N GLY A 297 6.73 -13.92 15.90
CA GLY A 297 7.97 -13.12 15.80
C GLY A 297 8.04 -12.18 14.58
N ARG A 298 7.20 -12.40 13.57
CA ARG A 298 7.16 -11.65 12.30
C ARG A 298 6.04 -10.64 12.24
N ILE A 299 5.20 -10.56 13.27
CA ILE A 299 4.02 -9.71 13.31
C ILE A 299 4.31 -8.46 14.12
N VAL A 300 3.93 -7.32 13.54
CA VAL A 300 3.84 -6.02 14.20
C VAL A 300 2.41 -5.52 14.08
N LEU A 301 1.74 -5.30 15.21
CA LEU A 301 0.51 -4.52 15.25
C LEU A 301 0.89 -3.07 15.53
N ALA A 302 0.64 -2.17 14.59
CA ALA A 302 0.91 -0.74 14.71
C ALA A 302 -0.40 0.05 14.68
N ALA A 303 -0.51 1.09 15.50
CA ALA A 303 -1.67 1.96 15.51
C ALA A 303 -1.30 3.44 15.65
N SER A 304 -2.14 4.30 15.08
CA SER A 304 -2.07 5.76 15.25
C SER A 304 -3.42 6.29 15.69
N GLY A 305 -3.42 7.21 16.65
CA GLY A 305 -4.63 7.80 17.21
C GLY A 305 -5.24 6.99 18.36
N CYS A 306 -4.49 6.11 19.02
CA CYS A 306 -4.98 5.35 20.17
C CYS A 306 -4.03 5.45 21.36
N ASP A 307 -4.58 5.24 22.57
CA ASP A 307 -3.75 5.01 23.75
C ASP A 307 -3.07 3.63 23.66
N HIS A 308 -1.86 3.51 24.24
CA HIS A 308 -1.08 2.28 24.18
C HIS A 308 -1.60 1.20 25.12
N ASP A 309 -2.01 1.58 26.32
CA ASP A 309 -2.45 0.63 27.34
C ASP A 309 -3.83 0.09 26.98
N GLU A 310 -4.71 0.94 26.44
CA GLU A 310 -5.99 0.50 25.85
C GLU A 310 -5.79 -0.48 24.70
N LEU A 311 -4.86 -0.19 23.78
CA LEU A 311 -4.55 -1.09 22.67
C LEU A 311 -4.03 -2.45 23.17
N LEU A 312 -3.17 -2.47 24.18
CA LEU A 312 -2.62 -3.70 24.74
C LEU A 312 -3.69 -4.56 25.40
N GLN A 313 -4.63 -3.96 26.13
CA GLN A 313 -5.74 -4.68 26.77
C GLN A 313 -6.57 -5.50 25.78
N ILE A 314 -6.67 -5.03 24.53
CA ILE A 314 -7.43 -5.70 23.47
C ILE A 314 -6.54 -6.64 22.66
N ALA A 315 -5.34 -6.18 22.28
CA ALA A 315 -4.46 -6.93 21.39
C ALA A 315 -3.81 -8.15 22.05
N GLU A 316 -3.42 -8.06 23.34
CA GLU A 316 -2.71 -9.16 24.02
C GLU A 316 -3.54 -10.45 24.13
N PRO A 317 -4.82 -10.41 24.58
CA PRO A 317 -5.66 -11.61 24.59
C PRO A 317 -5.87 -12.25 23.20
N LEU A 318 -5.83 -11.43 22.15
CA LEU A 318 -6.09 -11.87 20.77
C LEU A 318 -4.84 -12.36 20.03
N LEU A 319 -3.63 -12.08 20.54
CA LEU A 319 -2.37 -12.37 19.83
C LEU A 319 -1.39 -13.22 20.65
N SER A 320 -1.54 -13.31 21.98
CA SER A 320 -0.57 -13.97 22.87
C SER A 320 -0.44 -15.48 22.69
N ASP A 321 -1.46 -16.13 22.12
CA ASP A 321 -1.51 -17.58 21.84
C ASP A 321 -0.99 -17.94 20.44
N LEU A 322 -0.60 -16.96 19.61
CA LEU A 322 -0.01 -17.24 18.30
C LEU A 322 1.28 -18.03 18.45
N GLY A 323 1.41 -19.06 17.61
CA GLY A 323 2.55 -19.96 17.58
C GLY A 323 3.87 -19.23 17.32
N GLY A 324 4.89 -19.65 18.06
CA GLY A 324 6.29 -19.33 17.78
C GLY A 324 6.85 -20.27 16.71
N GLY A 325 7.54 -19.71 15.73
CA GLY A 325 8.23 -20.46 14.69
C GLY A 325 9.11 -19.51 13.90
N GLY A 326 10.39 -19.86 13.75
CA GLY A 326 11.27 -19.15 12.84
C GLY A 326 10.83 -19.44 11.40
N PRO A 327 10.65 -18.42 10.55
CA PRO A 327 10.27 -18.67 9.17
C PRO A 327 11.33 -19.49 8.43
N PRO A 328 10.96 -20.17 7.35
CA PRO A 328 11.94 -20.61 6.38
C PRO A 328 12.77 -19.40 5.96
N THR A 329 14.10 -19.53 5.99
CA THR A 329 14.96 -18.50 5.41
C THR A 329 14.64 -18.43 3.92
N PRO A 330 14.27 -17.26 3.37
CA PRO A 330 14.01 -17.14 1.95
C PRO A 330 15.26 -17.54 1.16
N SER A 331 15.06 -17.96 -0.09
CA SER A 331 16.18 -18.26 -0.98
C SER A 331 17.13 -17.06 -1.06
N ALA A 332 18.44 -17.34 -1.08
CA ALA A 332 19.43 -16.30 -1.26
C ALA A 332 19.10 -15.48 -2.52
N THR A 333 19.29 -14.17 -2.42
CA THR A 333 19.11 -13.26 -3.53
C THR A 333 20.45 -12.71 -3.94
N GLU A 334 20.72 -12.71 -5.24
CA GLU A 334 21.93 -12.17 -5.84
C GLU A 334 21.53 -11.26 -7.00
N TYR A 335 22.14 -10.09 -7.08
CA TYR A 335 21.95 -9.20 -8.22
C TYR A 335 22.95 -9.53 -9.33
N VAL A 336 22.45 -9.85 -10.51
CA VAL A 336 23.25 -10.36 -11.63
C VAL A 336 23.22 -9.46 -12.87
N GLY A 337 22.37 -8.42 -12.87
CA GLY A 337 22.09 -7.65 -14.09
C GLY A 337 21.25 -8.45 -15.09
N GLY A 338 21.02 -7.92 -16.28
CA GLY A 338 20.33 -8.66 -17.34
C GLY A 338 19.53 -7.78 -18.30
N ASP A 339 18.96 -8.41 -19.33
CA ASP A 339 18.12 -7.74 -20.33
C ASP A 339 16.78 -8.44 -20.45
N TRP A 340 15.70 -7.67 -20.36
CA TRP A 340 14.35 -8.12 -20.62
C TRP A 340 13.71 -7.25 -21.71
N ARG A 341 13.16 -7.88 -22.74
CA ARG A 341 12.50 -7.19 -23.85
C ARG A 341 11.18 -7.85 -24.18
N GLN A 342 10.13 -7.05 -24.24
CA GLN A 342 8.83 -7.51 -24.71
C GLN A 342 8.32 -6.60 -25.82
N ALA A 343 8.23 -7.16 -27.03
CA ALA A 343 7.53 -6.52 -28.13
C ALA A 343 6.02 -6.42 -27.81
N ALA A 344 5.43 -5.26 -28.04
CA ALA A 344 4.00 -5.02 -27.89
C ALA A 344 3.52 -4.04 -28.97
N ASP A 345 2.25 -4.14 -29.33
CA ASP A 345 1.61 -3.19 -30.26
C ASP A 345 1.36 -1.86 -29.54
N SER A 346 2.39 -1.01 -29.56
CA SER A 346 2.39 0.31 -28.93
C SER A 346 3.13 1.28 -29.84
N PRO A 347 2.59 2.49 -30.09
CA PRO A 347 3.29 3.54 -30.84
C PRO A 347 4.46 4.18 -30.03
N LYS A 348 4.68 3.70 -28.81
CA LYS A 348 5.68 4.20 -27.86
C LYS A 348 6.52 3.04 -27.36
N THR A 349 7.77 3.35 -27.07
CA THR A 349 8.71 2.41 -26.47
C THR A 349 9.08 2.90 -25.09
N HIS A 350 8.92 2.01 -24.12
CA HIS A 350 9.21 2.25 -22.72
C HIS A 350 10.50 1.51 -22.38
N ILE A 351 11.46 2.21 -21.77
CA ILE A 351 12.72 1.62 -21.33
C ILE A 351 12.95 1.89 -19.84
N ALA A 352 13.67 1.01 -19.19
CA ALA A 352 14.26 1.25 -17.89
C ALA A 352 15.69 0.72 -17.87
N LEU A 353 16.62 1.57 -17.43
CA LEU A 353 17.99 1.19 -17.10
C LEU A 353 18.13 1.25 -15.59
N ALA A 354 18.66 0.19 -14.99
CA ALA A 354 18.71 0.03 -13.56
C ALA A 354 19.99 -0.64 -13.08
N PHE A 355 20.31 -0.39 -11.83
CA PHE A 355 21.50 -0.87 -11.13
C PHE A 355 21.14 -1.24 -9.69
N GLU A 356 21.98 -2.04 -9.05
CA GLU A 356 21.79 -2.41 -7.65
C GLU A 356 22.16 -1.26 -6.71
N VAL A 357 21.45 -1.19 -5.58
CA VAL A 357 21.82 -0.41 -4.39
C VAL A 357 22.24 -1.37 -3.28
N PRO A 358 23.54 -1.68 -3.15
CA PRO A 358 24.01 -2.66 -2.18
C PRO A 358 23.75 -2.24 -0.72
N GLY A 359 23.34 -3.19 0.12
CA GLY A 359 23.14 -2.99 1.56
C GLY A 359 21.73 -2.52 1.95
N GLY A 360 20.94 -2.03 1.01
CA GLY A 360 19.51 -1.75 1.22
C GLY A 360 19.22 -0.81 2.40
N TRP A 361 18.12 -1.07 3.11
CA TRP A 361 17.72 -0.32 4.31
C TRP A 361 18.70 -0.42 5.47
N ARG A 362 19.43 -1.53 5.58
CA ARG A 362 20.43 -1.72 6.65
C ARG A 362 21.69 -0.90 6.44
N ASN A 363 21.94 -0.39 5.23
CA ASN A 363 22.99 0.58 4.96
C ASN A 363 22.39 1.98 4.83
N GLU A 364 22.14 2.60 5.97
CA GLU A 364 21.29 3.79 6.07
C GLU A 364 21.87 5.00 5.38
N LYS A 365 23.19 5.22 5.53
CA LYS A 365 23.89 6.32 4.89
C LYS A 365 23.72 6.27 3.37
N ASP A 366 23.95 5.10 2.77
CA ASP A 366 23.75 4.93 1.33
C ASP A 366 22.25 5.04 0.99
N SER A 367 21.33 4.50 1.81
CA SER A 367 19.88 4.63 1.58
C SER A 367 19.40 6.10 1.55
N PHE A 368 19.94 6.96 2.41
CA PHE A 368 19.68 8.40 2.40
C PHE A 368 20.24 9.04 1.14
N ALA A 369 21.50 8.72 0.80
CA ALA A 369 22.15 9.26 -0.38
C ALA A 369 21.40 8.89 -1.67
N VAL A 370 20.93 7.64 -1.79
CA VAL A 370 20.12 7.17 -2.92
C VAL A 370 18.75 7.87 -2.98
N THR A 371 18.09 8.08 -1.83
CA THR A 371 16.81 8.81 -1.78
C THR A 371 16.97 10.26 -2.21
N VAL A 372 18.05 10.93 -1.78
CA VAL A 372 18.39 12.28 -2.24
C VAL A 372 18.77 12.29 -3.72
N LEU A 373 19.51 11.28 -4.21
CA LEU A 373 19.87 11.13 -5.61
C LEU A 373 18.62 10.97 -6.50
N GLN A 374 17.63 10.17 -6.05
CA GLN A 374 16.33 10.04 -6.72
C GLN A 374 15.62 11.39 -6.83
N THR A 375 15.58 12.16 -5.73
CA THR A 375 14.94 13.50 -5.71
C THR A 375 15.70 14.51 -6.58
N LEU A 376 17.03 14.45 -6.59
CA LEU A 376 17.90 15.33 -7.38
C LEU A 376 17.72 15.11 -8.88
N LEU A 377 17.78 13.84 -9.31
CA LEU A 377 17.53 13.46 -10.69
C LEU A 377 16.08 13.79 -11.07
N GLY A 378 15.13 13.37 -10.24
CA GLY A 378 13.71 13.67 -10.38
C GLY A 378 13.18 13.27 -11.75
N GLY A 379 12.63 14.24 -12.48
CA GLY A 379 12.02 14.04 -13.78
C GLY A 379 10.50 14.13 -13.75
N GLY A 380 9.84 13.43 -14.66
CA GLY A 380 8.38 13.38 -14.76
C GLY A 380 7.89 13.08 -16.17
N GLY A 381 6.59 13.32 -16.40
CA GLY A 381 5.99 13.31 -17.73
C GLY A 381 5.87 14.72 -18.31
N SER A 382 6.07 14.85 -19.62
CA SER A 382 6.04 16.12 -20.35
C SER A 382 4.67 16.85 -20.28
N PHE A 383 3.61 16.13 -19.93
CA PHE A 383 2.23 16.66 -19.83
C PHE A 383 1.77 16.97 -18.40
N SER A 384 2.67 17.05 -17.42
CA SER A 384 2.27 17.36 -16.03
C SER A 384 1.82 18.83 -15.90
N ALA A 385 0.51 19.08 -15.98
CA ALA A 385 -0.12 20.40 -15.82
C ALA A 385 -0.19 20.91 -14.36
N GLY A 386 0.86 20.71 -13.58
CA GLY A 386 0.94 21.16 -12.19
C GLY A 386 1.54 22.54 -12.00
N GLY A 387 1.28 23.12 -10.83
CA GLY A 387 2.00 24.31 -10.37
C GLY A 387 3.44 24.00 -9.91
N PRO A 388 4.20 25.06 -9.56
CA PRO A 388 5.55 24.93 -8.99
C PRO A 388 5.62 23.95 -7.81
N GLY A 389 6.79 23.32 -7.62
CA GLY A 389 7.03 22.36 -6.53
C GLY A 389 6.94 20.89 -6.92
N LYS A 390 6.53 20.56 -8.15
CA LYS A 390 6.49 19.18 -8.66
C LYS A 390 7.83 18.63 -9.17
N GLY A 391 8.93 19.36 -8.99
CA GLY A 391 10.25 18.94 -9.46
C GLY A 391 10.64 19.41 -10.87
N MET A 392 10.03 20.49 -11.39
CA MET A 392 10.37 21.06 -12.71
C MET A 392 11.85 21.49 -12.84
N TYR A 393 12.49 21.80 -11.71
CA TYR A 393 13.91 22.15 -11.64
C TYR A 393 14.81 20.96 -11.25
N SER A 394 14.29 19.74 -11.27
CA SER A 394 15.12 18.53 -11.14
C SER A 394 15.97 18.34 -12.40
N ARG A 395 17.09 17.63 -12.26
CA ARG A 395 18.09 17.53 -13.33
C ARG A 395 17.52 16.93 -14.60
N LEU A 396 16.80 15.81 -14.49
CA LEU A 396 16.23 15.12 -15.66
C LEU A 396 15.13 15.96 -16.32
N TYR A 397 14.33 16.69 -15.54
CA TYR A 397 13.34 17.60 -16.11
C TYR A 397 14.02 18.72 -16.92
N SER A 398 15.03 19.37 -16.34
CA SER A 398 15.69 20.52 -16.95
C SER A 398 16.62 20.16 -18.11
N ARG A 399 17.35 19.04 -18.01
CA ARG A 399 18.31 18.61 -19.03
C ARG A 399 17.66 17.81 -20.15
N VAL A 400 16.59 17.07 -19.86
CA VAL A 400 15.93 16.20 -20.84
C VAL A 400 14.59 16.76 -21.29
N LEU A 401 13.59 16.82 -20.39
CA LEU A 401 12.21 17.14 -20.77
C LEU A 401 12.04 18.54 -21.38
N ASN A 402 12.82 19.53 -20.91
CA ASN A 402 12.80 20.88 -21.49
C ASN A 402 13.53 21.01 -22.84
N LYS A 403 14.34 20.02 -23.23
CA LYS A 403 15.22 20.11 -24.42
C LYS A 403 14.81 19.18 -25.55
N TYR A 404 14.19 18.05 -25.23
CA TYR A 404 13.86 17.00 -26.19
C TYR A 404 12.36 16.74 -26.18
N GLU A 405 11.65 17.37 -27.11
CA GLU A 405 10.18 17.27 -27.24
C GLU A 405 9.71 15.85 -27.58
N GLN A 406 10.59 15.01 -28.14
CA GLN A 406 10.33 13.60 -28.46
C GLN A 406 10.17 12.73 -27.20
N VAL A 407 10.70 13.19 -26.06
CA VAL A 407 10.66 12.47 -24.79
C VAL A 407 9.34 12.77 -24.09
N GLN A 408 8.55 11.74 -23.81
CA GLN A 408 7.24 11.87 -23.17
C GLN A 408 7.31 11.71 -21.65
N SER A 409 8.23 10.89 -21.18
CA SER A 409 8.50 10.68 -19.76
C SER A 409 9.97 10.35 -19.58
N PHE A 410 10.57 10.89 -18.52
CA PHE A 410 11.95 10.61 -18.14
C PHE A 410 12.08 10.85 -16.63
N THR A 411 12.20 9.79 -15.85
CA THR A 411 12.07 9.85 -14.38
C THR A 411 13.03 8.87 -13.71
N ALA A 412 13.68 9.31 -12.64
CA ALA A 412 14.46 8.45 -11.75
C ALA A 412 13.60 7.86 -10.63
N PHE A 413 13.86 6.61 -10.30
CA PHE A 413 13.10 5.84 -9.31
C PHE A 413 14.03 4.92 -8.51
N ASN A 414 13.64 4.58 -7.28
CA ASN A 414 14.31 3.53 -6.52
C ASN A 414 13.32 2.66 -5.73
N SER A 415 13.71 1.40 -5.54
CA SER A 415 13.06 0.44 -4.65
C SER A 415 14.11 -0.20 -3.76
N ILE A 416 14.03 0.05 -2.47
CA ILE A 416 15.02 -0.43 -1.50
C ILE A 416 14.39 -1.53 -0.64
N TYR A 417 15.13 -2.60 -0.44
CA TYR A 417 14.82 -3.78 0.37
C TYR A 417 15.74 -3.85 1.59
N ASN A 418 15.56 -4.83 2.47
CA ASN A 418 16.33 -4.92 3.72
C ASN A 418 17.86 -4.92 3.50
N ASN A 419 18.36 -5.67 2.49
CA ASN A 419 19.80 -5.87 2.27
C ASN A 419 20.28 -5.45 0.87
N THR A 420 19.38 -5.00 -0.02
CA THR A 420 19.71 -4.59 -1.39
C THR A 420 18.65 -3.61 -1.92
N GLY A 421 18.72 -3.19 -3.17
CA GLY A 421 17.76 -2.30 -3.80
C GLY A 421 18.02 -2.15 -5.29
N ILE A 422 17.10 -1.48 -5.99
CA ILE A 422 17.23 -1.10 -7.39
C ILE A 422 17.12 0.42 -7.47
N PHE A 423 18.04 1.04 -8.20
CA PHE A 423 17.93 2.42 -8.64
C PHE A 423 17.84 2.44 -10.17
N SER A 424 16.85 3.15 -10.73
CA SER A 424 16.55 3.12 -12.16
C SER A 424 16.23 4.50 -12.73
N ILE A 425 16.45 4.65 -14.04
CA ILE A 425 15.88 5.71 -14.86
C ILE A 425 14.89 5.05 -15.83
N HIS A 426 13.63 5.48 -15.75
CA HIS A 426 12.56 5.06 -16.64
C HIS A 426 12.31 6.16 -17.66
N ALA A 427 12.23 5.78 -18.94
CA ALA A 427 12.03 6.73 -20.01
C ALA A 427 11.06 6.21 -21.08
N THR A 428 10.40 7.12 -21.77
CA THR A 428 9.40 6.81 -22.82
C THR A 428 9.49 7.81 -23.95
N SER A 429 9.55 7.31 -25.19
CA SER A 429 9.53 8.11 -26.42
C SER A 429 8.86 7.34 -27.56
N GLY A 430 8.79 7.96 -28.75
CA GLY A 430 8.60 7.22 -30.01
C GLY A 430 9.80 6.31 -30.30
N SER A 431 9.56 5.22 -31.05
CA SER A 431 10.53 4.14 -31.28
C SER A 431 11.83 4.59 -31.97
N ASP A 432 11.72 5.53 -32.90
CA ASP A 432 12.81 6.11 -33.67
C ASP A 432 13.84 6.87 -32.80
N PHE A 433 13.38 7.43 -31.68
CA PHE A 433 14.23 8.19 -30.77
C PHE A 433 14.88 7.33 -29.67
N VAL A 434 14.49 6.05 -29.54
CA VAL A 434 14.91 5.17 -28.44
C VAL A 434 16.43 4.99 -28.33
N PRO A 435 17.20 4.77 -29.42
CA PRO A 435 18.65 4.69 -29.32
C PRO A 435 19.25 5.92 -28.62
N TYR A 436 18.80 7.10 -28.99
CA TYR A 436 19.25 8.35 -28.40
C TYR A 436 18.72 8.53 -26.97
N LEU A 437 17.50 8.07 -26.66
CA LEU A 437 16.95 8.07 -25.31
C LEU A 437 17.81 7.25 -24.33
N VAL A 438 18.31 6.09 -24.77
CA VAL A 438 19.24 5.25 -23.99
C VAL A 438 20.57 5.96 -23.79
N ASP A 439 21.09 6.66 -24.81
CA ASP A 439 22.29 7.49 -24.69
C ASP A 439 22.11 8.61 -23.65
N LEU A 440 20.95 9.26 -23.62
CA LEU A 440 20.63 10.30 -22.63
C LEU A 440 20.60 9.73 -21.21
N ALA A 441 19.92 8.60 -20.99
CA ALA A 441 19.89 7.95 -19.68
C ALA A 441 21.29 7.53 -19.21
N THR A 442 22.08 6.95 -20.11
CA THR A 442 23.47 6.57 -19.84
C THR A 442 24.30 7.79 -19.42
N LYS A 443 24.21 8.89 -20.17
CA LYS A 443 24.95 10.14 -19.86
C LYS A 443 24.57 10.72 -18.51
N GLU A 444 23.28 10.73 -18.17
CA GLU A 444 22.83 11.29 -16.89
C GLU A 444 23.29 10.43 -15.69
N PHE A 445 23.32 9.10 -15.82
CA PHE A 445 23.92 8.20 -14.82
C PHE A 445 25.41 8.48 -14.61
N ILE A 446 26.19 8.56 -15.68
CA ILE A 446 27.63 8.83 -15.61
C ILE A 446 27.89 10.24 -15.05
N ALA A 447 27.06 11.23 -15.44
CA ALA A 447 27.19 12.59 -14.96
C ALA A 447 26.98 12.68 -13.43
N VAL A 448 25.98 12.03 -12.85
CA VAL A 448 25.81 12.06 -11.38
C VAL A 448 26.90 11.30 -10.62
N ALA A 449 27.51 10.29 -11.25
CA ALA A 449 28.65 9.55 -10.69
C ALA A 449 29.99 10.31 -10.82
N THR A 450 30.09 11.29 -11.72
CA THR A 450 31.32 12.05 -11.94
C THR A 450 31.45 13.16 -10.90
N PRO A 451 32.50 13.18 -10.06
CA PRO A 451 32.69 14.24 -9.07
C PRO A 451 32.77 15.63 -9.73
N GLY A 452 32.06 16.60 -9.19
CA GLY A 452 32.02 17.98 -9.70
C GLY A 452 30.90 18.28 -10.71
N GLU A 453 30.25 17.26 -11.27
CA GLU A 453 29.10 17.45 -12.17
C GLU A 453 27.81 17.78 -11.43
N VAL A 454 27.72 17.46 -10.12
CA VAL A 454 26.61 17.86 -9.25
C VAL A 454 26.96 19.18 -8.56
N THR A 455 26.10 20.18 -8.73
CA THR A 455 26.28 21.49 -8.09
C THR A 455 25.73 21.49 -6.67
N ASP A 456 26.28 22.34 -5.79
CA ASP A 456 25.75 22.51 -4.43
C ASP A 456 24.29 22.98 -4.46
N ALA A 457 23.91 23.87 -5.37
CA ALA A 457 22.53 24.33 -5.52
C ALA A 457 21.54 23.19 -5.86
N GLU A 458 21.95 22.21 -6.68
CA GLU A 458 21.15 21.01 -6.93
C GLU A 458 21.04 20.14 -5.69
N LEU A 459 22.15 19.90 -4.98
CA LEU A 459 22.17 19.09 -3.77
C LEU A 459 21.31 19.70 -2.65
N GLN A 460 21.47 20.98 -2.35
CA GLN A 460 20.68 21.65 -1.30
C GLN A 460 19.19 21.64 -1.63
N ARG A 461 18.82 21.87 -2.89
CA ARG A 461 17.43 21.76 -3.34
C ARG A 461 16.89 20.35 -3.17
N ALA A 462 17.65 19.33 -3.55
CA ALA A 462 17.26 17.93 -3.39
C ALA A 462 17.06 17.58 -1.90
N LYS A 463 18.02 17.91 -1.02
CA LYS A 463 17.93 17.70 0.43
C LYS A 463 16.69 18.34 1.04
N ASN A 464 16.45 19.62 0.72
CA ASN A 464 15.26 20.34 1.21
C ASN A 464 13.96 19.73 0.69
N THR A 465 13.94 19.30 -0.58
CA THR A 465 12.78 18.65 -1.19
C THR A 465 12.51 17.29 -0.56
N THR A 466 13.54 16.49 -0.32
CA THR A 466 13.42 15.18 0.34
C THR A 466 12.89 15.33 1.76
N ILE A 467 13.45 16.25 2.57
CA ILE A 467 12.98 16.52 3.93
C ILE A 467 11.52 17.01 3.93
N SER A 468 11.20 17.95 3.05
CA SER A 468 9.84 18.51 2.91
C SER A 468 8.81 17.44 2.53
N ALA A 469 9.10 16.63 1.50
CA ALA A 469 8.22 15.54 1.06
C ALA A 469 7.95 14.54 2.18
N VAL A 470 8.97 14.25 2.96
CA VAL A 470 8.93 13.29 4.06
C VAL A 470 8.12 13.83 5.24
N LEU A 471 8.31 15.10 5.62
CA LEU A 471 7.52 15.77 6.67
C LEU A 471 6.03 15.86 6.28
N MET A 472 5.74 16.33 5.07
CA MET A 472 4.36 16.47 4.58
C MET A 472 3.63 15.13 4.48
N ASN A 473 4.32 14.05 4.11
CA ASN A 473 3.70 12.72 4.07
C ASN A 473 3.30 12.21 5.46
N LEU A 474 4.03 12.56 6.51
CA LEU A 474 3.71 12.16 7.90
C LEU A 474 2.49 12.88 8.49
N GLU A 475 1.92 13.86 7.82
CA GLU A 475 0.63 14.44 8.23
C GLU A 475 -0.52 13.44 8.08
N SER A 476 -0.36 12.45 7.19
CA SER A 476 -1.35 11.38 7.01
C SER A 476 -1.15 10.27 8.03
N ARG A 477 -2.16 10.04 8.88
CA ARG A 477 -2.21 8.93 9.85
C ARG A 477 -2.01 7.54 9.22
N VAL A 478 -2.43 7.37 7.97
CA VAL A 478 -2.21 6.13 7.20
C VAL A 478 -0.72 5.90 6.99
N VAL A 479 -0.01 6.97 6.60
CA VAL A 479 1.45 6.93 6.41
C VAL A 479 2.18 6.78 7.74
N VAL A 480 1.70 7.42 8.82
CA VAL A 480 2.28 7.26 10.17
C VAL A 480 2.20 5.82 10.64
N THR A 481 1.04 5.17 10.48
CA THR A 481 0.84 3.77 10.92
C THR A 481 1.68 2.80 10.11
N GLU A 482 1.73 3.00 8.78
CA GLU A 482 2.62 2.25 7.90
C GLU A 482 4.09 2.47 8.25
N ASP A 483 4.48 3.70 8.57
CA ASP A 483 5.83 4.03 8.99
C ASP A 483 6.23 3.29 10.27
N ILE A 484 5.39 3.32 11.30
CA ILE A 484 5.61 2.58 12.56
C ILE A 484 5.77 1.09 12.25
N GLY A 485 4.81 0.49 11.53
CA GLY A 485 4.81 -0.95 11.24
C GLY A 485 6.05 -1.40 10.48
N ARG A 486 6.33 -0.76 9.34
CA ARG A 486 7.42 -1.17 8.43
C ARG A 486 8.81 -0.90 9.02
N GLN A 487 9.01 0.19 9.75
CA GLN A 487 10.28 0.43 10.44
C GLN A 487 10.53 -0.61 11.52
N ILE A 488 9.53 -0.96 12.32
CA ILE A 488 9.69 -1.99 13.35
C ILE A 488 9.99 -3.35 12.73
N LEU A 489 9.35 -3.71 11.60
CA LEU A 489 9.72 -4.93 10.87
C LEU A 489 11.18 -4.91 10.40
N THR A 490 11.64 -3.77 9.88
CA THR A 490 12.96 -3.62 9.25
C THR A 490 14.10 -3.53 10.27
N TYR A 491 13.95 -2.67 11.28
CA TYR A 491 15.00 -2.28 12.25
C TYR A 491 14.76 -2.82 13.67
N GLY A 492 13.56 -3.33 13.96
CA GLY A 492 13.16 -3.75 15.31
C GLY A 492 12.64 -2.61 16.18
N ASN A 493 12.78 -1.35 15.75
CA ASN A 493 12.26 -0.16 16.40
C ASN A 493 11.77 0.86 15.35
N ARG A 494 11.11 1.94 15.80
CA ARG A 494 10.85 3.11 14.96
C ARG A 494 11.92 4.16 15.23
N LYS A 495 12.67 4.52 14.20
CA LYS A 495 13.72 5.53 14.30
C LYS A 495 13.14 6.92 14.35
N PRO A 496 13.71 7.82 15.17
CA PRO A 496 13.23 9.17 15.27
C PRO A 496 13.44 9.92 13.95
N LEU A 497 12.47 10.75 13.59
CA LEU A 497 12.54 11.58 12.39
C LEU A 497 13.78 12.49 12.36
N SER A 498 14.23 12.98 13.51
CA SER A 498 15.44 13.81 13.61
C SER A 498 16.68 13.11 13.04
N GLU A 499 16.80 11.78 13.20
CA GLU A 499 17.91 10.99 12.66
C GLU A 499 17.91 11.01 11.13
N PHE A 500 16.72 10.86 10.50
CA PHE A 500 16.59 10.99 9.04
C PHE A 500 16.96 12.38 8.55
N ILE A 501 16.44 13.43 9.20
CA ILE A 501 16.70 14.82 8.81
C ILE A 501 18.21 15.10 8.90
N GLN A 502 18.85 14.71 10.00
CA GLN A 502 20.29 14.87 10.19
C GLN A 502 21.08 14.06 9.17
N GLY A 503 20.66 12.81 8.91
CA GLY A 503 21.25 11.95 7.89
C GLY A 503 21.25 12.60 6.51
N VAL A 504 20.09 13.08 6.07
CA VAL A 504 19.96 13.82 4.79
C VAL A 504 20.77 15.11 4.80
N GLN A 505 20.70 15.91 5.87
CA GLN A 505 21.44 17.17 5.99
C GLN A 505 22.96 16.99 6.01
N SER A 506 23.46 15.85 6.49
CA SER A 506 24.89 15.55 6.54
C SER A 506 25.50 15.19 5.18
N LEU A 507 24.67 14.85 4.18
CA LEU A 507 25.14 14.43 2.87
C LEU A 507 25.90 15.55 2.14
N SER A 508 27.08 15.19 1.64
CA SER A 508 27.94 16.02 0.80
C SER A 508 27.84 15.65 -0.68
N LEU A 509 28.41 16.48 -1.56
CA LEU A 509 28.56 16.16 -2.99
C LEU A 509 29.38 14.88 -3.23
N GLN A 510 30.35 14.61 -2.35
CA GLN A 510 31.16 13.40 -2.40
C GLN A 510 30.35 12.16 -2.04
N ASP A 511 29.43 12.24 -1.08
CA ASP A 511 28.55 11.11 -0.74
C ASP A 511 27.61 10.77 -1.91
N VAL A 512 27.07 11.79 -2.60
CA VAL A 512 26.18 11.59 -3.75
C VAL A 512 26.91 10.99 -4.96
N SER A 513 28.07 11.56 -5.33
CA SER A 513 28.87 10.99 -6.41
C SER A 513 29.43 9.60 -6.04
N GLY A 514 29.84 9.40 -4.79
CA GLY A 514 30.32 8.12 -4.29
C GLY A 514 29.25 7.02 -4.31
N VAL A 515 28.01 7.31 -3.91
CA VAL A 515 26.92 6.31 -4.00
C VAL A 515 26.54 6.05 -5.45
N ALA A 516 26.52 7.08 -6.31
CA ALA A 516 26.26 6.90 -7.73
C ALA A 516 27.33 6.04 -8.41
N GLN A 517 28.62 6.21 -8.07
CA GLN A 517 29.72 5.36 -8.52
C GLN A 517 29.55 3.90 -8.09
N LYS A 518 29.21 3.66 -6.81
CA LYS A 518 28.94 2.31 -6.31
C LYS A 518 27.81 1.63 -7.10
N ILE A 519 26.74 2.38 -7.38
CA ILE A 519 25.57 1.87 -8.10
C ILE A 519 25.95 1.51 -9.54
N ILE A 520 26.56 2.41 -10.31
CA ILE A 520 26.89 2.15 -11.73
C ILE A 520 28.00 1.10 -11.92
N ALA A 521 28.77 0.79 -10.87
CA ALA A 521 29.75 -0.29 -10.88
C ALA A 521 29.12 -1.70 -10.78
N THR A 522 27.82 -1.79 -10.45
CA THR A 522 27.08 -3.05 -10.47
C THR A 522 26.65 -3.41 -11.89
N PRO A 523 26.37 -4.69 -12.19
CA PRO A 523 25.93 -5.09 -13.53
C PRO A 523 24.67 -4.34 -14.00
N LEU A 524 24.62 -3.90 -15.24
CA LEU A 524 23.43 -3.24 -15.79
C LEU A 524 22.22 -4.20 -15.80
N THR A 525 21.05 -3.73 -15.36
CA THR A 525 19.75 -4.31 -15.72
C THR A 525 19.02 -3.39 -16.69
N MET A 526 18.50 -3.98 -17.76
CA MET A 526 17.74 -3.29 -18.79
C MET A 526 16.39 -3.97 -18.98
N ALA A 527 15.31 -3.18 -19.00
CA ALA A 527 13.98 -3.65 -19.36
C ALA A 527 13.39 -2.75 -20.45
N SER A 528 12.73 -3.34 -21.44
CA SER A 528 12.06 -2.61 -22.51
C SER A 528 10.73 -3.23 -22.93
N TRP A 529 9.73 -2.38 -23.21
CA TRP A 529 8.39 -2.78 -23.61
C TRP A 529 7.84 -1.86 -24.70
N GLY A 530 7.13 -2.40 -25.68
CA GLY A 530 6.56 -1.65 -26.81
C GLY A 530 7.24 -2.03 -28.13
N ASP A 531 7.51 -1.06 -29.00
CA ASP A 531 8.31 -1.30 -30.20
C ASP A 531 9.80 -1.29 -29.85
N VAL A 532 10.30 -2.49 -29.53
CA VAL A 532 11.66 -2.72 -29.04
C VAL A 532 12.68 -2.95 -30.17
N VAL A 533 12.29 -2.85 -31.44
CA VAL A 533 13.17 -3.16 -32.58
C VAL A 533 14.38 -2.23 -32.63
N GLN A 534 14.16 -0.94 -32.31
CA GLN A 534 15.21 0.07 -32.30
C GLN A 534 15.94 0.18 -30.96
N VAL A 535 15.62 -0.65 -29.97
CA VAL A 535 16.33 -0.65 -28.68
C VAL A 535 17.75 -1.19 -28.88
N PRO A 536 18.82 -0.43 -28.55
CA PRO A 536 20.20 -0.89 -28.68
C PRO A 536 20.44 -2.22 -27.96
N ARG A 537 21.41 -3.01 -28.41
CA ARG A 537 21.72 -4.30 -27.77
C ARG A 537 22.26 -4.08 -26.36
N PHE A 538 21.96 -5.02 -25.45
CA PHE A 538 22.36 -4.93 -24.05
C PHE A 538 23.87 -4.75 -23.87
N ASP A 539 24.69 -5.55 -24.57
CA ASP A 539 26.14 -5.47 -24.53
C ASP A 539 26.67 -4.09 -24.94
N GLN A 540 26.06 -3.48 -25.96
CA GLN A 540 26.42 -2.12 -26.39
C GLN A 540 26.09 -1.05 -25.36
N VAL A 541 25.04 -1.24 -24.55
CA VAL A 541 24.66 -0.30 -23.49
C VAL A 541 25.50 -0.53 -22.25
N ALA A 542 25.67 -1.79 -21.82
CA ALA A 542 26.49 -2.17 -20.67
C ALA A 542 27.93 -1.67 -20.80
N ASN A 543 28.54 -1.80 -21.99
CA ASN A 543 29.91 -1.33 -22.26
C ASN A 543 30.12 0.18 -22.11
N ARG A 544 29.06 0.98 -21.95
CA ARG A 544 29.16 2.42 -21.73
C ARG A 544 29.39 2.79 -20.26
N PHE A 545 29.14 1.86 -19.36
CA PHE A 545 29.34 2.00 -17.91
C PHE A 545 30.65 1.37 -17.41
N SER A 546 31.31 0.58 -18.28
CA SER A 546 32.56 -0.13 -18.00
C SER A 546 33.80 0.74 -18.02
#